data_AF-A0A1K1LT31-F1
#
_entry.id   AF-A0A1K1LT31-F1
#
_cell.length_a   1.000
_cell.length_b   1.000
_cell.length_c   1.000
_cell.angle_alpha   90.00
_cell.angle_beta   90.00
_cell.angle_gamma   90.00
#
_symmetry.space_group_name_H-M   'P 1'
#
loop_
_entity.id
_entity.type
_entity.pdbx_description
1 polymer ?
#
loop_
_entity_poly.entity_id
_entity_poly.type
_entity_poly.pdbx_seq_one_letter_code
_entity_poly.pdbx_strand_id
1 'polypeptide(L)'
;MAFCKKTGTKIKQALQQFDAFIAAHAEEALRVTRIIKAALESPVVDLLEAIIPGDADTILKNKVLAALETGIDSLSIVLTCKDETSLEGKVACFVRALATVSPDLQDAVLQKLQSIILRELDGNTKKQNVYDLFSQASYSNSK
;
A
#
# COMPACT_ATOMS: atom_id res chain seq x y z
N MET A 1 21.66 23.84 -2.77
CA MET A 1 20.38 23.48 -3.44
C MET A 1 20.53 22.67 -4.74
N ALA A 2 21.74 22.27 -5.19
CA ALA A 2 21.91 21.46 -6.41
C ALA A 2 21.73 19.93 -6.17
N PHE A 3 21.99 19.47 -4.95
CA PHE A 3 21.93 18.06 -4.57
C PHE A 3 20.50 17.50 -4.63
N CYS A 4 19.53 18.18 -4.02
CA CYS A 4 18.12 17.75 -4.03
C CYS A 4 17.52 17.72 -5.45
N LYS A 5 17.91 18.67 -6.32
CA LYS A 5 17.49 18.67 -7.74
C LYS A 5 18.04 17.47 -8.49
N LYS A 6 19.33 17.16 -8.35
CA LYS A 6 19.95 15.98 -9.00
C LYS A 6 19.37 14.66 -8.50
N THR A 7 19.11 14.54 -7.21
CA THR A 7 18.53 13.32 -6.61
C THR A 7 17.09 13.12 -7.09
N GLY A 8 16.26 14.16 -7.11
CA GLY A 8 14.90 14.09 -7.66
C GLY A 8 14.87 13.67 -9.12
N THR A 9 15.80 14.16 -9.97
CA THR A 9 15.88 13.74 -11.37
C THR A 9 16.26 12.26 -11.52
N LYS A 10 17.20 11.75 -10.69
CA LYS A 10 17.58 10.34 -10.72
C LYS A 10 16.46 9.41 -10.23
N ILE A 11 15.71 9.83 -9.21
CA ILE A 11 14.53 9.10 -8.73
C ILE A 11 13.46 9.06 -9.83
N LYS A 12 13.21 10.20 -10.50
CA LYS A 12 12.26 10.28 -11.62
C LYS A 12 12.68 9.40 -12.80
N GLN A 13 13.97 9.32 -13.11
CA GLN A 13 14.49 8.42 -14.14
C GLN A 13 14.41 6.95 -13.73
N ALA A 14 14.66 6.62 -12.45
CA ALA A 14 14.46 5.27 -11.96
C ALA A 14 12.99 4.86 -12.09
N LEU A 15 12.05 5.74 -11.71
CA LEU A 15 10.60 5.54 -11.89
C LEU A 15 10.20 5.34 -13.37
N GLN A 16 10.86 6.01 -14.31
CA GLN A 16 10.65 5.81 -15.76
C GLN A 16 11.13 4.44 -16.27
N GLN A 17 12.04 3.77 -15.55
CA GLN A 17 12.50 2.41 -15.87
C GLN A 17 11.57 1.32 -15.30
N PHE A 18 10.69 1.67 -14.36
CA PHE A 18 9.60 0.78 -13.98
C PHE A 18 8.52 0.87 -15.06
N ASP A 19 8.21 -0.27 -15.68
CA ASP A 19 7.28 -0.38 -16.81
C ASP A 19 5.99 0.43 -16.61
N ALA A 20 5.39 0.89 -17.73
CA ALA A 20 4.07 1.52 -17.76
C ALA A 20 3.00 0.72 -16.99
N PHE A 21 3.20 -0.58 -16.82
CA PHE A 21 2.38 -1.50 -16.05
C PHE A 21 2.47 -1.28 -14.53
N ILE A 22 3.66 -1.04 -13.97
CA ILE A 22 3.82 -0.71 -12.55
C ILE A 22 3.20 0.65 -12.26
N ALA A 23 3.34 1.61 -13.18
CA ALA A 23 2.68 2.90 -13.07
C ALA A 23 1.14 2.77 -13.06
N ALA A 24 0.58 1.83 -13.83
CA ALA A 24 -0.86 1.60 -13.93
C ALA A 24 -1.49 0.89 -12.72
N HIS A 25 -0.70 0.26 -11.84
CA HIS A 25 -1.20 -0.39 -10.61
C HIS A 25 -0.71 0.28 -9.32
N ALA A 26 0.27 1.17 -9.45
CA ALA A 26 0.82 1.96 -8.35
C ALA A 26 -0.20 2.92 -7.75
N GLU A 27 -1.08 3.48 -8.59
CA GLU A 27 -2.10 4.41 -8.16
C GLU A 27 -3.18 3.72 -7.32
N GLU A 28 -3.61 2.52 -7.71
CA GLU A 28 -4.54 1.70 -6.92
C GLU A 28 -3.92 1.32 -5.58
N ALA A 29 -2.68 0.82 -5.59
CA ALA A 29 -1.98 0.48 -4.34
C ALA A 29 -1.85 1.71 -3.42
N LEU A 30 -1.56 2.88 -3.97
CA LEU A 30 -1.49 4.13 -3.22
C LEU A 30 -2.85 4.59 -2.70
N ARG A 31 -3.91 4.43 -3.50
CA ARG A 31 -5.28 4.75 -3.11
C ARG A 31 -5.70 3.92 -1.90
N VAL A 32 -5.44 2.62 -1.92
CA VAL A 32 -5.75 1.71 -0.81
C VAL A 32 -5.09 2.20 0.49
N THR A 33 -3.79 2.51 0.46
CA THR A 33 -3.08 2.91 1.68
C THR A 33 -3.47 4.31 2.16
N ARG A 34 -3.89 5.21 1.27
CA ARG A 34 -4.49 6.51 1.64
C ARG A 34 -5.82 6.36 2.37
N ILE A 35 -6.67 5.44 1.92
CA ILE A 35 -7.95 5.18 2.58
C ILE A 35 -7.73 4.59 3.97
N ILE A 36 -6.79 3.65 4.10
CA ILE A 36 -6.39 3.11 5.41
C ILE A 36 -5.84 4.23 6.31
N LYS A 37 -5.02 5.13 5.77
CA LYS A 37 -4.52 6.29 6.52
C LYS A 37 -5.64 7.23 6.96
N ALA A 38 -6.59 7.54 6.08
CA ALA A 38 -7.75 8.36 6.41
C ALA A 38 -8.61 7.72 7.51
N ALA A 39 -8.71 6.39 7.53
CA ALA A 39 -9.41 5.64 8.56
C ALA A 39 -8.77 5.77 9.96
N LEU A 40 -7.49 6.15 10.05
CA LEU A 40 -6.83 6.48 11.33
C LEU A 40 -7.29 7.81 11.90
N GLU A 41 -7.65 8.76 11.04
CA GLU A 41 -8.09 10.10 11.42
C GLU A 41 -9.61 10.14 11.67
N SER A 42 -10.38 9.36 10.92
CA SER A 42 -11.83 9.26 11.06
C SER A 42 -12.32 7.85 10.74
N PRO A 43 -13.07 7.17 11.64
CA PRO A 43 -13.59 5.84 11.37
C PRO A 43 -14.46 5.81 10.11
N VAL A 44 -14.06 5.01 9.13
CA VAL A 44 -14.87 4.74 7.92
C VAL A 44 -15.81 3.59 8.25
N VAL A 45 -17.12 3.80 8.06
CA VAL A 45 -18.17 2.82 8.41
C VAL A 45 -18.03 1.52 7.63
N ASP A 46 -17.64 1.59 6.35
CA ASP A 46 -17.32 0.43 5.52
C ASP A 46 -15.96 0.61 4.83
N LEU A 47 -14.90 0.17 5.51
CA LEU A 47 -13.53 0.37 5.06
C LEU A 47 -13.20 -0.46 3.81
N LEU A 48 -13.77 -1.66 3.68
CA LEU A 48 -13.56 -2.50 2.50
C LEU A 48 -14.26 -1.91 1.28
N GLU A 49 -15.49 -1.40 1.45
CA GLU A 49 -16.19 -0.69 0.38
C GLU A 49 -15.44 0.58 -0.04
N ALA A 50 -14.86 1.33 0.90
CA ALA A 50 -14.06 2.51 0.55
C ALA A 50 -12.81 2.14 -0.26
N ILE A 51 -12.11 1.06 0.13
CA ILE A 51 -10.90 0.56 -0.53
C ILE A 51 -11.20 0.12 -1.97
N ILE A 52 -12.32 -0.56 -2.17
CA ILE A 52 -12.69 -1.09 -3.48
C ILE A 52 -13.51 -0.07 -4.26
N PRO A 53 -13.03 0.43 -5.41
CA PRO A 53 -13.86 1.27 -6.28
C PRO A 53 -15.13 0.51 -6.72
N GLY A 54 -16.30 1.12 -6.59
CA GLY A 54 -17.58 0.49 -6.96
C GLY A 54 -17.60 0.03 -8.43
N ASP A 55 -16.92 0.77 -9.31
CA ASP A 55 -16.75 0.55 -10.74
C ASP A 55 -15.60 -0.41 -11.11
N ALA A 56 -14.80 -0.89 -10.14
CA ALA A 56 -13.73 -1.84 -10.42
C ALA A 56 -14.28 -3.20 -10.89
N ASP A 57 -13.57 -3.81 -11.83
CA ASP A 57 -13.84 -5.17 -12.30
C ASP A 57 -13.64 -6.20 -11.17
N THR A 58 -14.43 -7.28 -11.15
CA THR A 58 -14.38 -8.34 -10.12
C THR A 58 -12.98 -8.94 -9.95
N ILE A 59 -12.20 -9.08 -11.02
CA ILE A 59 -10.81 -9.58 -10.98
C ILE A 59 -9.94 -8.62 -10.19
N LEU A 60 -9.96 -7.32 -10.53
CA LEU A 60 -9.22 -6.30 -9.81
C LEU A 60 -9.63 -6.25 -8.33
N LYS A 61 -10.95 -6.30 -8.03
CA LYS A 61 -11.47 -6.35 -6.66
C LYS A 61 -10.86 -7.51 -5.87
N ASN A 62 -10.92 -8.72 -6.42
CA ASN A 62 -10.40 -9.91 -5.78
C ASN A 62 -8.88 -9.85 -5.57
N LYS A 63 -8.13 -9.30 -6.54
CA LYS A 63 -6.68 -9.11 -6.40
C LYS A 63 -6.33 -8.13 -5.29
N VAL A 64 -7.03 -7.00 -5.19
CA VAL A 64 -6.80 -6.01 -4.12
C VAL A 64 -7.09 -6.62 -2.75
N LEU A 65 -8.18 -7.36 -2.62
CA LEU A 65 -8.55 -8.03 -1.36
C LEU A 65 -7.52 -9.09 -0.95
N ALA A 66 -7.09 -9.95 -1.88
CA ALA A 66 -6.05 -10.94 -1.62
C ALA A 66 -4.70 -10.29 -1.26
N ALA A 67 -4.39 -9.17 -1.90
CA ALA A 67 -3.18 -8.41 -1.64
C ALA A 67 -3.19 -7.74 -0.26
N LEU A 68 -4.34 -7.21 0.17
CA LEU A 68 -4.54 -6.69 1.53
C LEU A 68 -4.35 -7.77 2.57
N GLU A 69 -4.97 -8.93 2.37
CA GLU A 69 -4.83 -10.06 3.30
C GLU A 69 -3.36 -10.47 3.43
N THR A 70 -2.69 -10.71 2.30
CA THR A 70 -1.26 -11.05 2.25
C THR A 70 -0.39 -9.98 2.90
N GLY A 71 -0.70 -8.71 2.65
CA GLY A 71 0.01 -7.57 3.22
C GLY A 71 -0.11 -7.49 4.74
N ILE A 72 -1.32 -7.59 5.27
CA ILE A 72 -1.59 -7.57 6.71
C ILE A 72 -0.90 -8.75 7.41
N ASP A 73 -1.03 -9.95 6.84
CA ASP A 73 -0.41 -11.15 7.39
C ASP A 73 1.13 -11.08 7.34
N SER A 74 1.70 -10.44 6.32
CA SER A 74 3.15 -10.27 6.20
C SER A 74 3.71 -9.22 7.18
N LEU A 75 3.01 -8.09 7.33
CA LEU A 75 3.52 -6.94 8.08
C LEU A 75 3.60 -7.20 9.58
N SER A 76 2.78 -8.12 10.11
CA SER A 76 2.89 -8.64 11.49
C SER A 76 3.04 -7.58 12.59
N ILE A 77 2.50 -6.36 12.37
CA ILE A 77 2.57 -5.25 13.32
C ILE A 77 1.85 -5.62 14.61
N VAL A 78 0.80 -6.44 14.46
CA VAL A 78 0.12 -7.13 15.55
C VAL A 78 -0.12 -8.57 15.09
N LEU A 79 0.55 -9.53 15.75
CA LEU A 79 0.44 -10.96 15.43
C LEU A 79 -1.00 -11.47 15.53
N THR A 80 -1.81 -10.89 16.42
CA THR A 80 -3.19 -11.31 16.68
C THR A 80 -4.16 -10.94 15.55
N CYS A 81 -3.81 -10.01 14.64
CA CYS A 81 -4.69 -9.70 13.51
C CYS A 81 -4.79 -10.88 12.52
N LYS A 82 -3.86 -11.83 12.56
CA LYS A 82 -3.90 -13.03 11.72
C LYS A 82 -4.99 -14.01 12.14
N ASP A 83 -5.43 -13.94 13.39
CA ASP A 83 -6.42 -14.83 13.98
C ASP A 83 -7.87 -14.39 13.66
N GLU A 84 -8.05 -13.21 13.04
CA GLU A 84 -9.34 -12.74 12.56
C GLU A 84 -9.86 -13.62 11.42
N THR A 85 -11.12 -14.06 11.53
CA THR A 85 -11.73 -15.02 10.61
C THR A 85 -12.24 -14.41 9.31
N SER A 86 -12.34 -13.08 9.25
CA SER A 86 -12.79 -12.34 8.07
C SER A 86 -11.79 -11.27 7.69
N LEU A 87 -11.70 -10.97 6.39
CA LEU A 87 -10.84 -9.89 5.89
C LEU A 87 -11.24 -8.53 6.47
N GLU A 88 -12.53 -8.30 6.67
CA GLU A 88 -13.02 -7.08 7.31
C GLU A 88 -12.50 -6.95 8.75
N GLY A 89 -12.55 -8.05 9.53
CA GLY A 89 -11.95 -8.14 10.86
C GLY A 89 -10.45 -7.89 10.84
N LYS A 90 -9.73 -8.52 9.88
CA LYS A 90 -8.28 -8.31 9.68
C LYS A 90 -7.94 -6.85 9.42
N VAL A 91 -8.63 -6.20 8.49
CA VAL A 91 -8.38 -4.80 8.14
C VAL A 91 -8.73 -3.88 9.33
N ALA A 92 -9.85 -4.12 10.01
CA ALA A 92 -10.21 -3.35 11.21
C ALA A 92 -9.18 -3.51 12.34
N CYS A 93 -8.70 -4.74 12.58
CA CYS A 93 -7.62 -5.02 13.53
C CYS A 93 -6.33 -4.29 13.13
N PHE A 94 -5.96 -4.35 11.84
CA PHE A 94 -4.78 -3.67 11.31
C PHE A 94 -4.84 -2.16 11.49
N VAL A 95 -5.98 -1.51 11.20
CA VAL A 95 -6.17 -0.07 11.42
C VAL A 95 -6.05 0.29 12.91
N ARG A 96 -6.68 -0.48 13.79
CA ARG A 96 -6.57 -0.27 15.25
C ARG A 96 -5.12 -0.40 15.72
N ALA A 97 -4.43 -1.44 15.26
CA ALA A 97 -3.01 -1.66 15.55
C ALA A 97 -2.16 -0.48 15.08
N LEU A 98 -2.39 -0.01 13.86
CA LEU A 98 -1.67 1.11 13.26
C LEU A 98 -1.90 2.42 14.01
N ALA A 99 -3.10 2.64 14.57
CA ALA A 99 -3.39 3.81 15.40
C ALA A 99 -2.59 3.86 16.71
N THR A 100 -2.05 2.73 17.19
CA THR A 100 -1.26 2.67 18.44
C THR A 100 0.22 3.00 18.26
N VAL A 101 0.72 3.06 17.03
CA VAL A 101 2.14 3.33 16.74
C VAL A 101 2.38 4.79 16.35
N SER A 102 3.65 5.21 16.37
CA SER A 102 4.03 6.58 16.00
C SER A 102 3.69 6.91 14.54
N PRO A 103 3.40 8.18 14.19
CA PRO A 103 3.07 8.58 12.82
C PRO A 103 4.13 8.18 11.78
N ASP A 104 5.42 8.23 12.15
CA ASP A 104 6.51 7.78 11.27
C ASP A 104 6.44 6.28 10.98
N LEU A 105 6.09 5.48 11.99
CA LEU A 105 5.91 4.04 11.82
C LEU A 105 4.64 3.73 11.02
N GLN A 106 3.57 4.52 11.19
CA GLN A 106 2.36 4.40 10.36
C GLN A 106 2.71 4.57 8.88
N ASP A 107 3.46 5.63 8.54
CA ASP A 107 3.88 5.89 7.17
C ASP A 107 4.77 4.79 6.61
N ALA A 108 5.74 4.29 7.38
CA ALA A 108 6.62 3.21 6.97
C ALA A 108 5.86 1.89 6.71
N VAL A 109 4.91 1.57 7.60
CA VAL A 109 4.01 0.43 7.45
C VAL A 109 3.16 0.55 6.19
N LEU A 110 2.52 1.69 5.99
CA LEU A 110 1.63 1.93 4.85
C LEU A 110 2.42 1.90 3.54
N GLN A 111 3.63 2.42 3.53
CA GLN A 111 4.52 2.32 2.37
C GLN A 111 4.90 0.87 2.06
N LYS A 112 5.16 0.04 3.08
CA LYS A 112 5.45 -1.37 2.89
C LYS A 112 4.20 -2.15 2.46
N LEU A 113 3.03 -1.81 2.98
CA LEU A 113 1.75 -2.36 2.53
C LEU A 113 1.52 -2.03 1.05
N GLN A 114 1.77 -0.79 0.64
CA GLN A 114 1.67 -0.36 -0.75
C GLN A 114 2.57 -1.21 -1.67
N SER A 115 3.81 -1.47 -1.27
CA SER A 115 4.73 -2.25 -2.11
C SER A 115 4.33 -3.72 -2.20
N ILE A 116 3.71 -4.29 -1.17
CA ILE A 116 3.12 -5.63 -1.21
C ILE A 116 1.91 -5.64 -2.14
N ILE A 117 1.00 -4.67 -2.00
CA ILE A 117 -0.18 -4.59 -2.86
C ILE A 117 0.21 -4.48 -4.33
N LEU A 118 1.14 -3.60 -4.64
CA LEU A 118 1.64 -3.41 -6.00
C LEU A 118 2.25 -4.69 -6.58
N ARG A 119 3.00 -5.43 -5.76
CA ARG A 119 3.59 -6.72 -6.15
C ARG A 119 2.52 -7.76 -6.48
N GLU A 120 1.49 -7.87 -5.65
CA GLU A 120 0.40 -8.83 -5.86
C GLU A 120 -0.45 -8.46 -7.08
N LEU A 121 -0.72 -7.17 -7.29
CA LEU A 121 -1.40 -6.68 -8.49
C LEU A 121 -0.62 -7.01 -9.77
N ASP A 122 0.72 -6.87 -9.70
CA ASP A 122 1.64 -7.23 -10.77
C ASP A 122 1.89 -8.74 -10.91
N GLY A 123 1.15 -9.57 -10.16
CA GLY A 123 1.26 -11.03 -10.26
C GLY A 123 2.63 -11.56 -9.84
N ASN A 124 3.32 -10.84 -8.95
CA ASN A 124 4.60 -11.26 -8.37
C ASN A 124 5.74 -11.45 -9.39
N THR A 125 5.76 -10.71 -10.52
CA THR A 125 6.75 -10.93 -11.59
C THR A 125 8.18 -10.52 -11.21
N LYS A 126 8.36 -9.65 -10.22
CA LYS A 126 9.66 -9.14 -9.75
C LYS A 126 9.89 -9.46 -8.27
N LYS A 127 11.11 -9.22 -7.80
CA LYS A 127 11.46 -9.37 -6.37
C LYS A 127 10.86 -8.23 -5.55
N GLN A 128 10.49 -8.49 -4.29
CA GLN A 128 9.89 -7.51 -3.38
C GLN A 128 10.67 -6.18 -3.29
N ASN A 129 12.00 -6.24 -3.26
CA ASN A 129 12.85 -5.06 -3.14
C ASN A 129 12.72 -4.09 -4.33
N VAL A 130 12.27 -4.58 -5.49
CA VAL A 130 12.00 -3.76 -6.68
C VAL A 130 10.74 -2.91 -6.43
N TYR A 131 9.66 -3.52 -5.94
CA TYR A 131 8.44 -2.78 -5.57
C TYR A 131 8.68 -1.86 -4.36
N ASP A 132 9.48 -2.29 -3.38
CA ASP A 132 9.84 -1.44 -2.24
C ASP A 132 10.54 -0.16 -2.70
N LEU A 133 11.48 -0.26 -3.64
CA LEU A 133 12.17 0.90 -4.21
C LEU A 133 11.19 1.83 -4.93
N PHE A 134 10.25 1.26 -5.70
CA PHE A 134 9.25 2.04 -6.41
C PHE A 134 8.31 2.79 -5.46
N SER A 135 7.77 2.11 -4.44
CA SER A 135 6.89 2.73 -3.44
C SER A 135 7.63 3.82 -2.64
N GLN A 136 8.90 3.61 -2.33
CA GLN A 136 9.77 4.62 -1.72
C GLN A 136 9.98 5.83 -2.61
N ALA A 137 10.38 5.62 -3.85
CA ALA A 137 10.58 6.67 -4.83
C ALA A 137 9.29 7.49 -5.07
N SER A 138 8.15 6.81 -5.18
CA SER A 138 6.83 7.43 -5.38
C SER A 138 6.42 8.29 -4.18
N TYR A 139 6.57 7.76 -2.96
CA TYR A 139 6.29 8.50 -1.73
C TYR A 139 7.19 9.74 -1.60
N SER A 140 8.50 9.59 -1.83
CA SER A 140 9.45 10.72 -1.81
C SER A 140 9.15 11.80 -2.85
N ASN A 141 8.51 11.45 -3.97
CA ASN A 141 8.11 12.42 -5.00
C ASN A 141 6.74 13.06 -4.72
N SER A 142 5.98 12.53 -3.76
CA SER A 142 4.66 13.06 -3.36
C SER A 142 4.71 14.06 -2.21
N LYS A 143 5.88 14.23 -1.58
CA LYS A 143 6.20 15.27 -0.58
C LYS A 143 6.97 16.42 -1.22
#